data_AF-A0A261Q8I5-F1
#
_entry.id   AF-A0A261Q8I5-F1
#
_cell.length_a   1.000
_cell.length_b   1.000
_cell.length_c   1.000
_cell.angle_alpha   90.00
_cell.angle_beta   90.00
_cell.angle_gamma   90.00
#
_symmetry.space_group_name_H-M   'P 1'
#
loop_
_entity.id
_entity.type
_entity.pdbx_description
1 polymer ?
#
loop_
_entity_poly.entity_id
_entity_poly.type
_entity_poly.pdbx_seq_one_letter_code
_entity_poly.pdbx_strand_id
1 'polypeptide(L)'
;MKYPILIVPLLVLALLSCSKDDAAVRTKSACVAVHYTMEYCPVKASLVTFLEPRTDLPLPVYASTIYTSQAAVLNLPDEFKKRDTVFYLTFHYDESRENKEKAGISNVICPAIIGPSPLIVGESASWQPCP
;
A
#
# COMPACT_ATOMS: atom_id res chain seq x y z
N MET A 1 51.05 -35.09 27.88
CA MET A 1 50.41 -33.91 28.53
C MET A 1 50.43 -32.80 27.50
N LYS A 2 49.38 -32.09 27.06
CA LYS A 2 47.95 -31.93 27.40
C LYS A 2 47.26 -31.39 26.11
N TYR A 3 45.95 -31.55 26.04
CA TYR A 3 45.01 -31.33 24.92
C TYR A 3 44.86 -29.85 24.44
N PRO A 4 44.18 -29.61 23.30
CA PRO A 4 44.45 -28.52 22.36
C PRO A 4 43.48 -27.31 22.45
N ILE A 5 43.79 -26.29 21.63
CA ILE A 5 42.94 -25.32 20.92
C ILE A 5 41.52 -25.11 21.48
N LEU A 6 41.21 -23.88 21.91
CA LEU A 6 39.90 -23.28 21.68
C LEU A 6 39.98 -21.75 21.71
N ILE A 7 40.05 -21.14 20.52
CA ILE A 7 39.71 -19.75 20.26
C ILE A 7 38.20 -19.71 20.07
N VAL A 8 37.45 -19.15 21.02
CA VAL A 8 36.10 -18.64 20.78
C VAL A 8 36.00 -17.29 21.49
N PRO A 9 35.92 -16.18 20.74
CA PRO A 9 35.84 -14.85 21.32
C PRO A 9 34.47 -14.65 21.96
N LEU A 10 34.50 -13.94 23.09
CA LEU A 10 33.39 -13.53 23.93
C LEU A 10 32.43 -12.61 23.15
N LEU A 11 31.54 -13.23 22.36
CA LEU A 11 30.48 -12.59 21.60
C LEU A 11 29.28 -12.30 22.52
N VAL A 12 29.45 -11.38 23.48
CA VAL A 12 28.37 -11.01 24.42
C VAL A 12 28.30 -9.48 24.56
N LEU A 13 28.05 -8.78 23.45
CA LEU A 13 27.58 -7.39 23.47
C LEU A 13 26.46 -7.10 22.43
N ALA A 14 25.89 -8.14 21.81
CA ALA A 14 24.84 -8.00 20.79
C ALA A 14 23.41 -8.06 21.34
N LEU A 15 23.20 -7.83 22.65
CA LEU A 15 21.87 -7.76 23.27
C LEU A 15 21.53 -6.35 23.78
N LEU A 16 22.15 -5.31 23.21
CA LEU A 16 21.49 -4.01 23.12
C LEU A 16 20.30 -4.18 22.17
N SER A 17 19.21 -4.68 22.75
CA SER A 17 17.89 -4.79 22.14
C SER A 17 17.53 -3.44 21.54
N CYS A 18 17.63 -3.35 20.21
CA CYS A 18 16.82 -2.42 19.44
C CYS A 18 15.35 -2.77 19.69
N SER A 19 14.78 -2.25 20.77
CA SER A 19 13.35 -1.97 20.81
C SER A 19 13.16 -0.79 19.87
N LYS A 20 13.02 -1.10 18.57
CA LYS A 20 12.55 -0.11 17.62
C LYS A 20 11.08 0.11 17.98
N ASP A 21 10.81 1.27 18.55
CA ASP A 21 9.46 1.79 18.77
C ASP A 21 8.71 1.81 17.44
N ASP A 22 7.99 0.74 17.12
CA ASP A 22 6.96 0.79 16.09
C ASP A 22 5.64 1.20 16.76
N ALA A 23 5.62 2.44 17.24
CA ALA A 23 4.38 3.20 17.41
C ALA A 23 3.84 3.56 16.02
N ALA A 24 3.55 2.56 15.20
CA ALA A 24 2.76 2.73 14.00
C ALA A 24 1.30 2.50 14.40
N VAL A 25 0.53 3.59 14.40
CA VAL A 25 -0.93 3.53 14.38
C VAL A 25 -1.31 2.64 13.21
N ARG A 26 -1.58 1.35 13.46
CA ARG A 26 -2.11 0.43 12.44
C ARG A 26 -3.48 0.98 12.07
N THR A 27 -3.54 1.73 10.98
CA THR A 27 -4.81 2.05 10.34
C THR A 27 -5.49 0.75 9.98
N LYS A 28 -6.79 0.66 10.27
CA LYS A 28 -7.56 -0.58 10.15
C LYS A 28 -7.53 -1.05 8.69
N SER A 29 -6.96 -2.24 8.46
CA SER A 29 -6.98 -2.85 7.13
C SER A 29 -8.40 -3.21 6.72
N ALA A 30 -8.71 -3.05 5.45
CA ALA A 30 -9.96 -3.42 4.80
C ALA A 30 -9.67 -4.43 3.70
N CYS A 31 -10.59 -5.36 3.47
CA CYS A 31 -10.52 -6.30 2.36
C CYS A 31 -11.76 -6.13 1.47
N VAL A 32 -11.54 -5.96 0.17
CA VAL A 32 -12.58 -5.56 -0.79
C VAL A 32 -12.39 -6.24 -2.14
N ALA A 33 -13.49 -6.40 -2.88
CA ALA A 33 -13.43 -6.78 -4.28
C ALA A 33 -13.19 -5.55 -5.17
N VAL A 34 -12.22 -5.65 -6.08
CA VAL A 34 -11.82 -4.58 -7.01
C VAL A 34 -11.54 -5.16 -8.39
N HIS A 35 -11.51 -4.28 -9.40
CA HIS A 35 -10.82 -4.56 -10.66
C HIS A 35 -9.70 -3.56 -10.91
N TYR A 36 -8.64 -4.03 -11.57
CA TYR A 36 -7.59 -3.14 -12.06
C TYR A 36 -8.10 -2.33 -13.25
N THR A 37 -7.88 -1.02 -13.21
CA THR A 37 -8.32 -0.10 -14.26
C THR A 37 -7.15 0.24 -15.18
N MET A 38 -6.10 0.84 -14.61
CA MET A 38 -4.91 1.28 -15.34
C MET A 38 -3.80 1.67 -14.37
N GLU A 39 -2.62 1.99 -14.90
CA GLU A 39 -1.58 2.65 -14.12
C GLU A 39 -2.07 4.05 -13.70
N TYR A 40 -1.87 4.38 -12.44
CA TYR A 40 -2.10 5.72 -11.95
C TYR A 40 -0.82 6.52 -12.22
N CYS A 41 -0.94 7.63 -12.95
CA CYS A 41 0.24 8.37 -13.41
C CYS A 41 0.86 9.32 -12.37
N PRO A 42 0.09 10.08 -11.56
CA PRO A 42 0.68 11.11 -10.69
C PRO A 42 1.75 10.56 -9.73
N VAL A 43 1.62 9.30 -9.34
CA VAL A 43 2.59 8.55 -8.53
C VAL A 43 2.69 7.13 -9.11
N LYS A 44 3.79 6.40 -8.89
CA LYS A 44 3.93 5.01 -9.37
C LYS A 44 2.98 4.06 -8.62
N ALA A 45 1.72 4.03 -9.03
CA ALA A 45 0.65 3.26 -8.40
C ALA A 45 -0.28 2.63 -9.46
N SER A 46 -1.23 1.82 -9.01
CA SER A 46 -2.24 1.19 -9.87
C SER A 46 -3.63 1.70 -9.50
N LEU A 47 -4.35 2.26 -10.46
CA LEU A 47 -5.73 2.67 -10.27
C LEU A 47 -6.63 1.43 -10.26
N VAL A 48 -7.39 1.26 -9.19
CA VAL A 48 -8.42 0.21 -9.08
C VAL A 48 -9.78 0.85 -8.91
N THR A 49 -10.81 0.15 -9.38
CA THR A 49 -12.20 0.50 -9.10
C THR A 49 -12.75 -0.49 -8.09
N PHE A 50 -13.41 0.02 -7.06
CA PHE A 50 -14.14 -0.80 -6.09
C PHE A 50 -15.45 -1.28 -6.71
N LEU A 51 -15.79 -2.56 -6.51
CA LEU A 51 -17.09 -3.08 -6.92
C LEU A 51 -18.23 -2.47 -6.07
N GLU A 52 -17.91 -2.12 -4.83
CA GLU A 52 -18.81 -1.42 -3.91
C GLU A 52 -18.20 -0.06 -3.51
N PRO A 53 -18.92 1.06 -3.63
CA PRO A 53 -18.43 2.37 -3.23
C PRO A 53 -18.01 2.42 -1.76
N ARG A 54 -16.93 3.16 -1.47
CA ARG A 54 -16.33 3.29 -0.14
C ARG A 54 -16.65 4.64 0.48
N THR A 55 -17.10 4.63 1.73
CA THR A 55 -17.34 5.86 2.53
C THR A 55 -16.30 6.06 3.63
N ASP A 56 -15.39 5.11 3.79
CA ASP A 56 -14.32 5.09 4.79
C ASP A 56 -12.99 5.63 4.26
N LEU A 57 -12.96 6.07 2.99
CA LEU A 57 -11.80 6.68 2.35
C LEU A 57 -12.00 8.19 2.20
N PRO A 58 -10.90 8.99 2.18
CA PRO A 58 -11.00 10.40 1.87
C PRO A 58 -11.65 10.63 0.51
N LEU A 59 -12.47 11.68 0.45
CA LEU A 59 -13.07 12.11 -0.80
C LEU A 59 -12.05 12.90 -1.62
N PRO A 60 -12.02 12.72 -2.94
CA PRO A 60 -11.30 13.64 -3.82
C PRO A 60 -11.80 15.07 -3.60
N VAL A 61 -10.87 16.04 -3.58
CA VAL A 61 -11.16 17.47 -3.28
C VAL A 61 -12.24 18.09 -4.17
N TYR A 62 -12.49 17.50 -5.35
CA TYR A 62 -13.49 17.96 -6.32
C TYR A 62 -14.64 16.96 -6.55
N ALA A 63 -14.79 15.95 -5.69
CA ALA A 63 -15.89 15.02 -5.79
C ALA A 63 -17.19 15.68 -5.28
N SER A 64 -18.23 15.63 -6.12
CA SER A 64 -19.61 16.00 -5.73
C SER A 64 -20.34 14.86 -5.02
N THR A 65 -19.68 13.72 -4.81
CA THR A 65 -20.22 12.51 -4.20
C THR A 65 -19.72 12.33 -2.77
N ILE A 66 -20.50 11.61 -1.95
CA ILE A 66 -20.15 11.24 -0.56
C ILE A 66 -19.37 9.92 -0.48
N TYR A 67 -19.00 9.35 -1.62
CA TYR A 67 -18.35 8.05 -1.71
C TYR A 67 -17.21 8.06 -2.73
N THR A 68 -16.27 7.16 -2.51
CA THR A 68 -15.09 6.90 -3.35
C THR A 68 -15.30 5.58 -4.09
N SER A 69 -15.33 5.62 -5.43
CA SER A 69 -15.43 4.43 -6.27
C SER A 69 -14.09 3.92 -6.79
N GLN A 70 -13.02 4.71 -6.66
CA GLN A 70 -11.69 4.38 -7.18
C GLN A 70 -10.61 4.80 -6.18
N ALA A 71 -9.50 4.08 -6.19
CA ALA A 71 -8.31 4.43 -5.41
C ALA A 71 -7.02 4.08 -6.17
N ALA A 72 -5.97 4.84 -5.89
CA ALA A 72 -4.63 4.53 -6.35
C ALA A 72 -3.93 3.60 -5.35
N VAL A 73 -3.68 2.36 -5.76
CA VAL A 73 -3.07 1.32 -4.93
C VAL A 73 -1.57 1.32 -5.10
N LEU A 74 -0.86 1.57 -4.00
CA LEU A 74 0.57 1.34 -3.89
C LEU A 74 0.83 -0.15 -3.71
N ASN A 75 1.93 -0.65 -4.30
CA ASN A 75 2.41 -2.03 -4.16
C ASN A 75 1.46 -3.12 -4.68
N LEU A 76 0.60 -2.83 -5.66
CA LEU A 76 -0.20 -3.88 -6.31
C LEU A 76 0.72 -4.83 -7.11
N PRO A 77 0.70 -6.16 -6.86
CA PRO A 77 1.51 -7.10 -7.61
C PRO A 77 1.10 -7.18 -9.09
N ASP A 78 2.08 -7.37 -9.99
CA ASP A 78 1.86 -7.30 -11.44
C ASP A 78 0.88 -8.36 -11.95
N GLU A 79 0.79 -9.52 -11.29
CA GLU A 79 -0.14 -10.59 -11.65
C GLU A 79 -1.62 -10.18 -11.56
N PHE A 80 -1.94 -9.16 -10.75
CA PHE A 80 -3.27 -8.59 -10.58
C PHE A 80 -3.52 -7.34 -11.45
N LYS A 81 -2.52 -6.87 -12.21
CA LYS A 81 -2.66 -5.73 -13.15
C LYS A 81 -3.28 -6.15 -14.49
N LYS A 82 -4.39 -6.88 -14.42
CA LYS A 82 -5.14 -7.37 -15.57
C LYS A 82 -6.49 -6.68 -15.61
N ARG A 83 -6.79 -6.03 -16.75
CA ARG A 83 -8.12 -5.45 -16.98
C ARG A 83 -9.17 -6.56 -16.98
N ASP A 84 -10.41 -6.18 -16.68
CA ASP A 84 -11.60 -7.04 -16.73
C ASP A 84 -11.54 -8.28 -15.82
N THR A 85 -10.69 -8.26 -14.79
CA THR A 85 -10.63 -9.34 -13.79
C THR A 85 -10.85 -8.78 -12.39
N VAL A 86 -11.77 -9.41 -11.66
CA VAL A 86 -12.04 -9.10 -10.27
C VAL A 86 -11.06 -9.87 -9.38
N PHE A 87 -10.50 -9.18 -8.40
CA PHE A 87 -9.68 -9.78 -7.36
C PHE A 87 -9.99 -9.11 -6.01
N TYR A 88 -9.52 -9.73 -4.94
CA TYR A 88 -9.70 -9.25 -3.59
C TYR A 88 -8.41 -8.58 -3.13
N LEU A 89 -8.53 -7.32 -2.70
CA LEU A 89 -7.44 -6.49 -2.23
C LEU A 89 -7.59 -6.25 -0.74
N THR A 90 -6.55 -6.59 0.02
CA THR A 90 -6.39 -6.11 1.40
C THR A 90 -5.53 -4.86 1.37
N PHE A 91 -6.02 -3.78 1.99
CA PHE A 91 -5.32 -2.50 2.02
C PHE A 91 -5.57 -1.78 3.33
N HIS A 92 -4.73 -0.78 3.61
CA HIS A 92 -5.05 0.27 4.58
C HIS A 92 -4.85 1.65 3.94
N TYR A 93 -5.51 2.65 4.53
CA TYR A 93 -5.24 4.04 4.23
C TYR A 93 -4.14 4.56 5.15
N ASP A 94 -3.14 5.24 4.60
CA ASP A 94 -2.07 5.90 5.35
C ASP A 94 -1.92 7.33 4.83
N GLU A 95 -2.44 8.28 5.59
CA GLU A 95 -2.41 9.71 5.27
C GLU A 95 -0.99 10.25 5.17
N SER A 96 -0.09 9.79 6.04
CA SER A 96 1.32 10.20 6.02
C SER A 96 1.99 9.74 4.73
N ARG A 97 1.71 8.49 4.32
CA ARG A 97 2.22 7.96 3.06
C ARG A 97 1.65 8.71 1.86
N GLU A 98 0.34 8.96 1.84
CA GLU A 98 -0.30 9.71 0.76
C GLU A 98 0.31 11.11 0.61
N ASN A 99 0.47 11.85 1.71
CA ASN A 99 1.06 13.18 1.69
C ASN A 99 2.50 13.17 1.19
N LYS A 100 3.29 12.16 1.58
CA LYS A 100 4.66 11.99 1.11
C LYS A 100 4.72 11.74 -0.41
N GLU A 101 3.88 10.85 -0.93
CA GLU A 101 3.82 10.55 -2.36
C GLU A 101 3.35 11.78 -3.15
N LYS A 102 2.33 12.49 -2.66
CA LYS A 102 1.82 13.72 -3.28
C LYS A 102 2.83 14.87 -3.30
N ALA A 103 3.62 15.02 -2.23
CA ALA A 103 4.68 16.02 -2.18
C ALA A 103 5.81 15.77 -3.20
N GLY A 104 5.99 14.50 -3.61
CA GLY A 104 6.95 14.12 -4.65
C GLY A 104 6.49 14.40 -6.09
N ILE A 105 5.24 14.81 -6.29
CA ILE A 105 4.66 15.09 -7.62
C ILE A 105 5.10 16.49 -8.08
N SER A 106 6.36 16.65 -8.43
CA SER A 106 6.86 17.85 -9.09
C SER A 106 7.19 17.51 -10.55
N ASN A 107 6.40 18.05 -11.48
CA ASN A 107 6.60 17.95 -12.94
C ASN A 107 6.26 16.61 -13.63
N VAL A 108 5.43 15.75 -13.04
CA VAL A 108 4.94 14.55 -13.75
C VAL A 108 3.85 14.96 -14.75
N ILE A 109 4.14 14.82 -16.05
CA ILE A 109 3.16 15.03 -17.12
C ILE A 109 2.37 13.74 -17.32
N CYS A 110 1.08 13.79 -16.99
CA CYS A 110 0.18 12.66 -17.19
C CYS A 110 -0.59 12.78 -18.49
N PRO A 111 -0.45 11.82 -19.43
CA PRO A 111 -1.15 11.89 -20.72
C PRO A 111 -2.66 11.65 -20.59
N ALA A 112 -3.11 11.03 -19.50
CA ALA A 112 -4.52 10.76 -19.23
C ALA A 112 -5.06 11.74 -18.18
N ILE A 113 -6.26 12.26 -18.43
CA ILE A 113 -7.04 13.07 -17.47
C ILE A 113 -7.65 12.11 -16.45
N ILE A 114 -6.82 11.63 -15.53
CA ILE A 114 -7.27 10.86 -14.38
C ILE A 114 -7.41 11.84 -13.21
N GLY A 115 -8.62 11.94 -12.67
CA GLY A 115 -8.88 12.78 -11.50
C GLY A 115 -8.07 12.31 -10.28
N PRO A 116 -7.89 13.19 -9.27
CA PRO A 116 -7.23 12.79 -8.04
C PRO A 116 -8.00 11.64 -7.40
N SER A 117 -7.29 10.57 -7.07
CA SER A 117 -7.81 9.42 -6.33
C SER A 117 -7.08 9.31 -4.99
N PRO A 118 -7.74 8.86 -3.92
CA PRO A 118 -7.05 8.59 -2.66
C PRO A 118 -5.98 7.51 -2.88
N LEU A 119 -4.83 7.69 -2.25
CA LEU A 119 -3.78 6.66 -2.25
C LEU A 119 -4.00 5.69 -1.08
N ILE A 120 -4.02 4.39 -1.39
CA ILE A 120 -4.09 3.31 -0.40
C ILE A 120 -2.86 2.41 -0.52
N VAL A 121 -2.47 1.78 0.58
CA VAL A 121 -1.34 0.86 0.63
C VAL A 121 -1.87 -0.57 0.52
N GLY A 122 -1.54 -1.24 -0.58
CA GLY A 122 -1.86 -2.66 -0.75
C GLY A 122 -1.01 -3.53 0.17
N GLU A 123 -1.66 -4.35 0.98
CA GLU A 123 -1.02 -5.32 1.87
C GLU A 123 -0.95 -6.71 1.23
N SER A 124 -2.03 -7.13 0.57
CA SER A 124 -2.11 -8.40 -0.15
C SER A 124 -3.18 -8.36 -1.23
N ALA A 125 -3.06 -9.23 -2.24
CA ALA A 125 -4.06 -9.42 -3.27
C ALA A 125 -4.28 -10.93 -3.51
N SER A 126 -5.51 -11.32 -3.79
CA SER A 126 -5.91 -12.73 -3.98
C SER A 126 -7.04 -12.88 -4.98
N TRP A 127 -7.07 -14.01 -5.68
CA TRP A 127 -8.22 -14.43 -6.49
C TRP A 127 -9.35 -15.03 -5.63
N GLN A 128 -9.04 -15.37 -4.39
CA GLN A 128 -10.00 -15.90 -3.43
C GLN A 128 -10.60 -14.77 -2.60
N PRO A 129 -11.88 -14.89 -2.19
CA PRO A 129 -12.52 -13.93 -1.30
C PRO A 129 -11.75 -13.69 -0.02
N CYS A 130 -11.95 -12.51 0.55
CA CYS A 130 -11.53 -12.18 1.90
C CYS A 130 -12.08 -13.23 2.90
N PRO A 131 -11.27 -13.71 3.86
CA PRO A 131 -11.73 -14.62 4.90
C PRO A 131 -12.76 -13.98 5.84
#